data_AF-A0A553H506-F1
#
_entry.id   AF-A0A553H506-F1
#
_cell.length_a   1.000
_cell.length_b   1.000
_cell.length_c   1.000
_cell.angle_alpha   90.00
_cell.angle_beta   90.00
_cell.angle_gamma   90.00
#
_symmetry.space_group_name_H-M   'P 1'
#
loop_
_entity.id
_entity.type
_entity.pdbx_description
1 polymer ?
#
loop_
_entity_poly.entity_id
_entity_poly.type
_entity_poly.pdbx_seq_one_letter_code
_entity_poly.pdbx_strand_id
1 'polypeptide(L)'
;MTVRPPAPLPFGRQIALFCACALLGACASFHDSDQAPEQKNYTPFPFALLQAEDPAGTYWSVVTKITYDIDDRGQLTLADEGEPLLSLDDDPSHDLTCQRYGGGENQRTSWFPYTAVFVKGGELHGIADARGAAQPLRPLSADADGRMTYTGPRARTPEYSFIPCVGDQPVTRGVRLDGYLPEAARLTLQKTGQGSNQRIELPSLDQPFLYLGYRHGRMIPLPMRPVLLGIDLDARRLVLQYQTTFSANRRLSLLQYRFVSAQGEPSEGETAARYQERTDALMKDLRQCPPPTLLPREACGDPDRRPDSRIFSSE
;
A
#
# COMPACT_ATOMS: atom_id res chain seq x y z
N MET A 1 28.51 33.73 15.61
CA MET A 1 28.99 32.52 14.94
C MET A 1 27.79 31.65 14.62
N THR A 2 27.33 31.71 13.37
CA THR A 2 26.17 30.99 12.86
C THR A 2 26.61 29.59 12.45
N VAL A 3 26.24 28.59 13.24
CA VAL A 3 26.45 27.17 12.91
C VAL A 3 25.40 26.78 11.87
N ARG A 4 25.84 26.51 10.64
CA ARG A 4 25.00 25.91 9.60
C ARG A 4 24.64 24.48 10.03
N PRO A 5 23.37 24.05 9.95
CA PRO A 5 23.05 22.63 10.06
C PRO A 5 23.67 21.87 8.87
N PRO A 6 24.11 20.62 9.07
CA PRO A 6 24.65 19.80 7.98
C PRO A 6 23.57 19.52 6.92
N ALA A 7 24.02 19.46 5.66
CA ALA A 7 23.17 19.10 4.54
C ALA A 7 22.57 17.69 4.73
N PRO A 8 21.33 17.43 4.28
CA PRO A 8 20.79 16.08 4.25
C PRO A 8 21.64 15.20 3.34
N LEU A 9 22.02 14.03 3.85
CA LEU A 9 22.76 13.02 3.10
C LEU A 9 21.85 12.47 1.98
N PRO A 10 22.36 12.30 0.75
CA PRO A 10 21.62 11.61 -0.30
C PRO A 10 21.44 10.15 0.11
N PHE A 11 20.20 9.71 0.30
CA PHE A 11 19.91 8.29 0.48
C PHE A 11 20.33 7.50 -0.76
N GLY A 12 20.90 6.32 -0.51
CA GLY A 12 21.66 5.52 -1.45
C GLY A 12 20.88 5.01 -2.65
N ARG A 13 21.62 4.46 -3.61
CA ARG A 13 21.12 3.81 -4.83
C ARG A 13 19.96 2.85 -4.51
N GLN A 14 18.74 3.25 -4.85
CA GLN A 14 17.62 2.32 -4.94
C GLN A 14 17.81 1.49 -6.20
N ILE A 15 18.20 0.23 -6.05
CA ILE A 15 18.15 -0.74 -7.15
C ILE A 15 16.77 -1.39 -7.05
N ALA A 16 15.84 -0.93 -7.88
CA ALA A 16 14.59 -1.65 -8.08
C ALA A 16 14.89 -2.97 -8.81
N LEU A 17 15.19 -4.03 -8.05
CA LEU A 17 15.20 -5.38 -8.58
C LEU A 17 13.75 -5.84 -8.70
N PHE A 18 13.16 -5.67 -9.88
CA PHE A 18 11.96 -6.40 -10.21
C PHE A 18 12.39 -7.78 -10.71
N CYS A 19 11.98 -8.85 -10.04
CA CYS A 19 12.09 -10.18 -10.60
C CYS A 19 10.87 -10.45 -11.49
N ALA A 20 10.97 -10.16 -12.80
CA ALA A 20 10.16 -10.86 -13.80
C ALA A 20 10.81 -12.21 -14.09
N CYS A 21 10.03 -13.28 -13.97
CA CYS A 21 10.45 -14.59 -14.42
C CYS A 21 10.34 -14.64 -15.96
N ALA A 22 11.42 -14.30 -16.67
CA ALA A 22 11.58 -14.59 -18.08
C ALA A 22 12.99 -15.17 -18.32
N LEU A 23 13.00 -16.34 -18.96
CA LEU A 23 14.16 -17.15 -19.30
C LEU A 23 15.23 -16.33 -20.06
N LEU A 24 16.47 -16.29 -19.53
CA LEU A 24 17.77 -16.50 -20.21
C LEU A 24 18.93 -15.75 -19.51
N GLY A 25 19.90 -16.51 -18.99
CA GLY A 25 21.34 -16.30 -19.17
C GLY A 25 22.03 -14.98 -18.79
N ALA A 26 22.55 -14.96 -17.56
CA ALA A 26 23.83 -14.36 -17.11
C ALA A 26 24.04 -12.82 -17.11
N CYS A 27 24.21 -12.27 -15.91
CA CYS A 27 25.13 -11.17 -15.61
C CYS A 27 25.73 -11.32 -14.19
N ALA A 28 26.97 -10.88 -14.05
CA ALA A 28 27.99 -11.39 -13.15
C ALA A 28 28.05 -10.80 -11.73
N SER A 29 28.65 -11.59 -10.82
CA SER A 29 29.21 -11.25 -9.49
C SER A 29 28.22 -10.83 -8.40
N PHE A 30 27.41 -11.78 -7.95
CA PHE A 30 26.58 -11.67 -6.75
C PHE A 30 27.44 -11.86 -5.49
N HIS A 31 27.46 -10.86 -4.60
CA HIS A 31 27.50 -11.16 -3.17
C HIS A 31 26.32 -12.08 -2.87
N ASP A 32 26.61 -13.26 -2.29
CA ASP A 32 25.68 -14.29 -1.82
C ASP A 32 24.26 -13.76 -1.58
N SER A 33 23.45 -13.75 -2.66
CA SER A 33 22.24 -12.95 -2.73
C SER A 33 21.17 -13.60 -1.88
N ASP A 34 20.52 -12.82 -1.01
CA ASP A 34 19.26 -13.21 -0.38
C ASP A 34 18.24 -13.49 -1.49
N GLN A 35 18.15 -14.76 -1.89
CA GLN A 35 17.28 -15.21 -2.97
C GLN A 35 15.84 -14.74 -2.67
N ALA A 36 15.20 -14.11 -3.64
CA ALA A 36 13.80 -13.71 -3.52
C ALA A 36 12.96 -14.93 -3.14
N PRO A 37 11.99 -14.80 -2.21
CA PRO A 37 11.11 -15.90 -1.83
C PRO A 37 10.30 -16.37 -3.04
N GLU A 38 9.88 -17.64 -3.02
CA GLU A 38 8.87 -18.12 -3.97
C GLU A 38 7.60 -17.27 -3.82
N GLN A 39 7.01 -16.85 -4.93
CA GLN A 39 5.86 -15.96 -4.94
C GLN A 39 4.61 -16.69 -5.43
N LYS A 40 3.52 -16.63 -4.66
CA LYS A 40 2.21 -17.16 -5.05
C LYS A 40 1.13 -16.10 -4.92
N ASN A 41 0.46 -15.77 -6.02
CA ASN A 41 -0.69 -14.88 -6.01
C ASN A 41 -1.98 -15.70 -5.91
N TYR A 42 -2.80 -15.44 -4.89
CA TYR A 42 -4.13 -16.03 -4.74
C TYR A 42 -5.23 -14.97 -4.73
N THR A 43 -4.96 -13.85 -5.37
CA THR A 43 -5.88 -12.72 -5.52
C THR A 43 -6.03 -12.40 -7.01
N PRO A 44 -7.08 -11.68 -7.41
CA PRO A 44 -7.17 -11.14 -8.77
C PRO A 44 -6.25 -9.92 -8.99
N PHE A 45 -5.60 -9.40 -7.94
CA PHE A 45 -4.83 -8.16 -8.03
C PHE A 45 -3.37 -8.45 -8.37
N PRO A 46 -2.78 -7.77 -9.35
CA PRO A 46 -1.34 -7.86 -9.59
C PRO A 46 -0.60 -7.26 -8.39
N PHE A 47 0.60 -7.77 -8.11
CA PHE A 47 1.51 -7.18 -7.13
C PHE A 47 2.94 -7.12 -7.68
N ALA A 48 3.72 -6.17 -7.16
CA ALA A 48 5.14 -6.03 -7.43
C ALA A 48 5.93 -6.26 -6.14
N LEU A 49 7.05 -6.98 -6.25
CA LEU A 49 8.02 -7.17 -5.18
C LEU A 49 9.26 -6.34 -5.50
N LEU A 50 9.61 -5.43 -4.59
CA LEU A 50 10.77 -4.54 -4.69
C LEU A 50 11.74 -4.85 -3.55
N GLN A 51 13.03 -4.82 -3.85
CA GLN A 51 14.06 -4.84 -2.82
C GLN A 51 14.52 -3.41 -2.52
N ALA A 52 14.74 -3.09 -1.25
CA ALA A 52 15.31 -1.83 -0.83
C ALA A 52 16.35 -2.06 0.26
N GLU A 53 17.29 -1.12 0.37
CA GLU A 53 18.32 -1.11 1.39
C GLU A 53 18.40 0.31 1.97
N ASP A 54 18.37 0.39 3.29
CA ASP A 54 18.54 1.62 4.03
C ASP A 54 19.45 1.37 5.26
N PRO A 55 19.74 2.37 6.11
CA PRO A 55 20.55 2.16 7.31
C PRO A 55 19.99 1.13 8.31
N ALA A 56 18.72 0.73 8.18
CA ALA A 56 18.08 -0.31 8.99
C ALA A 56 18.29 -1.72 8.41
N GLY A 57 18.85 -1.82 7.21
CA GLY A 57 19.22 -3.04 6.50
C GLY A 57 18.42 -3.26 5.22
N THR A 58 18.57 -4.44 4.63
CA THR A 58 17.85 -4.84 3.42
C THR A 58 16.44 -5.35 3.77
N TYR A 59 15.45 -4.90 3.01
CA TYR A 59 14.06 -5.30 3.16
C TYR A 59 13.37 -5.44 1.80
N TRP A 60 12.27 -6.18 1.81
CA TRP A 60 11.37 -6.32 0.69
C TRP A 60 10.16 -5.40 0.90
N SER A 61 9.68 -4.81 -0.18
CA SER A 61 8.44 -4.05 -0.27
C SER A 61 7.52 -4.72 -1.28
N VAL A 62 6.30 -5.04 -0.87
CA VAL A 62 5.26 -5.51 -1.79
C VAL A 62 4.27 -4.40 -2.03
N VAL A 63 3.98 -4.11 -3.29
CA VAL A 63 3.03 -3.09 -3.73
C VAL A 63 1.91 -3.75 -4.53
N THR A 64 0.67 -3.35 -4.29
CA THR A 64 -0.52 -3.80 -5.03
C THR A 64 -1.51 -2.65 -5.13
N LYS A 65 -2.42 -2.73 -6.10
CA LYS A 65 -3.56 -1.80 -6.20
C LYS A 65 -4.88 -2.54 -6.19
N ILE A 66 -5.87 -1.94 -5.57
CA ILE A 66 -7.26 -2.37 -5.62
C ILE A 66 -8.08 -1.20 -6.13
N THR A 67 -8.92 -1.47 -7.14
CA THR A 67 -9.81 -0.48 -7.75
C THR A 67 -11.24 -0.80 -7.40
N TYR A 68 -12.00 0.25 -7.13
CA TYR A 68 -13.42 0.21 -6.85
C TYR A 68 -14.17 1.14 -7.79
N ASP A 69 -15.36 0.72 -8.19
CA ASP A 69 -16.38 1.59 -8.77
C ASP A 69 -17.19 2.24 -7.65
N ILE A 70 -17.59 3.49 -7.87
CA ILE A 70 -18.39 4.30 -6.94
C ILE A 70 -19.81 4.40 -7.50
N ASP A 71 -20.79 3.88 -6.77
CA ASP A 71 -22.19 4.01 -7.17
C ASP A 71 -22.77 5.41 -6.86
N ASP A 72 -24.01 5.66 -7.27
CA ASP A 72 -24.72 6.94 -7.00
C ASP A 72 -24.88 7.25 -5.50
N ARG A 73 -24.78 6.24 -4.63
CA ARG A 73 -24.91 6.35 -3.18
C ARG A 73 -23.55 6.44 -2.48
N GLY A 74 -22.46 6.41 -3.22
CA GLY A 74 -21.10 6.40 -2.68
C GLY A 74 -20.68 5.06 -2.07
N GLN A 75 -21.38 3.97 -2.38
CA GLN A 75 -20.95 2.62 -2.06
C GLN A 75 -19.88 2.15 -3.05
N LEU A 76 -18.98 1.31 -2.56
CA LEU A 76 -17.86 0.79 -3.34
C LEU A 76 -18.10 -0.67 -3.70
N THR A 77 -17.87 -1.01 -4.96
CA THR A 77 -17.79 -2.38 -5.46
C THR A 77 -16.45 -2.59 -6.12
N LEU A 78 -15.85 -3.78 -5.98
CA LEU A 78 -14.61 -4.10 -6.69
C LEU A 78 -14.84 -3.95 -8.19
N ALA A 79 -13.95 -3.22 -8.86
CA ALA A 79 -14.02 -3.03 -10.30
C ALA A 79 -13.55 -4.29 -11.03
N ASP A 80 -14.18 -4.61 -12.17
CA ASP A 80 -13.78 -5.71 -13.04
C ASP A 80 -12.37 -5.50 -13.62
N GLU A 81 -12.05 -4.24 -13.98
CA GLU A 81 -10.74 -3.83 -14.51
C GLU A 81 -10.02 -2.86 -13.58
N GLY A 82 -8.99 -3.36 -12.90
CA GLY A 82 -8.15 -2.58 -11.99
C GLY A 82 -7.19 -1.60 -12.68
N GLU A 83 -6.78 -0.56 -11.95
CA GLU A 83 -5.71 0.32 -12.41
C GLU A 83 -4.42 -0.51 -12.43
N PRO A 84 -3.66 -0.54 -13.54
CA PRO A 84 -2.48 -1.38 -13.63
C PRO A 84 -1.41 -0.95 -12.63
N LEU A 85 -0.56 -1.92 -12.26
CA LEU A 85 0.74 -1.62 -11.66
C LEU A 85 1.74 -1.21 -12.74
N LEU A 86 2.74 -0.46 -12.29
CA LEU A 86 3.99 -0.25 -13.01
C LEU A 86 4.64 -1.60 -13.33
N SER A 87 4.99 -1.80 -14.59
CA SER A 87 5.74 -2.94 -15.10
C SER A 87 7.24 -2.67 -15.09
N LEU A 88 8.00 -3.74 -15.28
CA LEU A 88 9.43 -3.70 -15.55
C LEU A 88 9.81 -2.98 -16.83
N ASP A 89 8.95 -3.10 -17.84
CA ASP A 89 9.17 -2.55 -19.17
C ASP A 89 8.87 -1.05 -19.24
N ASP A 90 8.28 -0.48 -18.18
CA ASP A 90 7.94 0.93 -18.11
C ASP A 90 9.19 1.78 -17.80
N ASP A 91 9.45 2.76 -18.68
CA ASP A 91 10.63 3.64 -18.60
C ASP A 91 10.62 4.51 -17.33
N PRO A 92 11.63 4.39 -16.44
CA PRO A 92 11.76 5.22 -15.25
C PRO A 92 11.82 6.74 -15.53
N SER A 93 12.17 7.16 -16.75
CA SER A 93 12.17 8.59 -17.12
C SER A 93 10.78 9.23 -17.01
N HIS A 94 9.71 8.43 -17.03
CA HIS A 94 8.33 8.85 -16.88
C HIS A 94 7.81 8.79 -15.44
N ASP A 95 8.64 8.47 -14.46
CA ASP A 95 8.21 8.26 -13.06
C ASP A 95 7.53 9.49 -12.44
N LEU A 96 7.86 10.70 -12.90
CA LEU A 96 7.30 11.98 -12.42
C LEU A 96 6.09 12.46 -13.21
N THR A 97 5.67 11.70 -14.22
CA THR A 97 4.49 12.01 -15.05
C THR A 97 3.36 11.05 -14.73
N CYS A 98 2.12 11.51 -14.92
CA CYS A 98 0.96 10.63 -14.75
C CYS A 98 0.82 9.71 -15.96
N GLN A 99 0.84 8.41 -15.69
CA GLN A 99 0.72 7.34 -16.67
C GLN A 99 -0.52 6.51 -16.36
N ARG A 100 -0.85 5.52 -17.20
CA ARG A 100 -1.99 4.61 -16.96
C ARG A 100 -2.00 3.94 -15.58
N TYR A 101 -0.84 3.86 -14.94
CA TYR A 101 -0.62 3.32 -13.60
C TYR A 101 -0.44 4.41 -12.54
N GLY A 102 -0.84 5.66 -12.77
CA GLY A 102 -0.50 6.76 -11.86
C GLY A 102 0.96 7.20 -11.98
N GLY A 103 1.49 7.82 -10.93
CA GLY A 103 2.89 8.22 -10.87
C GLY A 103 3.81 7.04 -10.59
N GLY A 104 4.82 6.83 -11.45
CA GLY A 104 5.76 5.70 -11.32
C GLY A 104 6.57 5.75 -10.03
N GLU A 105 7.01 6.95 -9.61
CA GLU A 105 7.79 7.12 -8.37
C GLU A 105 7.02 6.67 -7.11
N ASN A 106 5.69 6.86 -7.07
CA ASN A 106 4.85 6.41 -5.96
C ASN A 106 4.85 4.88 -5.82
N GLN A 107 5.10 4.13 -6.89
CA GLN A 107 5.16 2.67 -6.87
C GLN A 107 6.58 2.16 -6.65
N ARG A 108 7.61 2.89 -7.10
CA ARG A 108 9.02 2.55 -6.86
C ARG A 108 9.51 2.93 -5.46
N THR A 109 8.82 3.86 -4.79
CA THR A 109 9.10 4.19 -3.38
C THR A 109 8.78 2.99 -2.48
N SER A 110 9.81 2.45 -1.83
CA SER A 110 9.76 1.18 -1.08
C SER A 110 9.04 1.26 0.26
N TRP A 111 8.76 2.46 0.76
CA TRP A 111 8.01 2.65 2.00
C TRP A 111 7.38 4.04 2.10
N PHE A 112 6.12 4.07 2.52
CA PHE A 112 5.47 5.28 3.05
C PHE A 112 4.97 5.05 4.48
N PRO A 113 5.16 6.01 5.41
CA PRO A 113 4.68 5.90 6.79
C PRO A 113 3.24 6.40 6.99
N TYR A 114 2.55 6.78 5.93
CA TYR A 114 1.20 7.34 5.96
C TYR A 114 0.53 7.27 4.58
N THR A 115 -0.75 7.62 4.51
CA THR A 115 -1.51 7.70 3.26
C THR A 115 -1.52 9.12 2.68
N ALA A 116 -1.27 9.24 1.38
CA ALA A 116 -1.63 10.42 0.59
C ALA A 116 -2.96 10.22 -0.16
N VAL A 117 -3.72 11.30 -0.33
CA VAL A 117 -5.03 11.30 -0.99
C VAL A 117 -5.06 12.37 -2.07
N PHE A 118 -5.46 11.96 -3.28
CA PHE A 118 -5.60 12.81 -4.46
C PHE A 118 -7.01 12.64 -5.04
N VAL A 119 -7.64 13.76 -5.39
CA VAL A 119 -9.02 13.78 -5.90
C VAL A 119 -9.06 14.54 -7.22
N LYS A 120 -9.63 13.92 -8.24
CA LYS A 120 -9.99 14.51 -9.52
C LYS A 120 -11.50 14.76 -9.58
N GLY A 121 -11.88 15.90 -10.16
CA GLY A 121 -13.29 16.28 -10.33
C GLY A 121 -13.98 16.82 -9.06
N GLY A 122 -13.22 17.12 -8.00
CA GLY A 122 -13.76 17.67 -6.75
C GLY A 122 -12.73 17.81 -5.65
N GLU A 123 -13.21 17.96 -4.41
CA GLU A 123 -12.37 18.17 -3.23
C GLU A 123 -12.73 17.20 -2.09
N LEU A 124 -11.71 16.80 -1.33
CA LEU A 124 -11.88 16.05 -0.09
C LEU A 124 -12.04 17.03 1.08
N HIS A 125 -13.20 16.97 1.75
CA HIS A 125 -13.50 17.83 2.90
C HIS A 125 -13.18 17.17 4.24
N GLY A 126 -13.19 15.84 4.30
CA GLY A 126 -12.99 15.13 5.55
C GLY A 126 -12.82 13.64 5.39
N ILE A 127 -12.08 13.06 6.33
CA ILE A 127 -11.99 11.62 6.54
C ILE A 127 -12.36 11.38 8.00
N ALA A 128 -13.27 10.45 8.25
CA ALA A 128 -13.59 9.98 9.59
C ALA A 128 -13.38 8.46 9.67
N ASP A 129 -12.97 7.96 10.82
CA ASP A 129 -12.92 6.52 11.06
C ASP A 129 -14.32 5.90 11.21
N ALA A 130 -14.38 4.58 11.37
CA ALA A 130 -15.62 3.84 11.60
C ALA A 130 -16.42 4.36 12.82
N ARG A 131 -15.74 4.93 13.84
CA ARG A 131 -16.37 5.49 15.06
C ARG A 131 -16.78 6.95 14.92
N GLY A 132 -16.34 7.62 13.85
CA GLY A 132 -16.67 9.01 13.54
C GLY A 132 -15.59 10.00 13.97
N ALA A 133 -14.44 9.53 14.43
CA ALA A 133 -13.33 10.41 14.76
C ALA A 133 -12.69 10.96 13.47
N ALA A 134 -12.71 12.28 13.35
CA ALA A 134 -12.12 12.99 12.23
C ALA A 134 -10.60 12.81 12.19
N GLN A 135 -10.06 12.57 11.00
CA GLN A 135 -8.63 12.43 10.75
C GLN A 135 -8.04 13.78 10.31
N PRO A 136 -6.89 14.22 10.86
CA PRO A 136 -6.22 15.42 10.41
C PRO A 136 -5.79 15.29 8.93
N LEU A 137 -6.22 16.25 8.10
CA LEU A 137 -5.79 16.36 6.71
C LEU A 137 -4.67 17.40 6.62
N ARG A 138 -3.51 17.00 6.11
CA ARG A 138 -2.35 17.87 5.90
C ARG A 138 -2.23 18.21 4.43
N PRO A 139 -2.50 19.46 4.00
CA PRO A 139 -2.44 19.83 2.58
C PRO A 139 -1.01 19.74 2.08
N LEU A 140 -0.81 19.01 0.98
CA LEU A 140 0.49 18.90 0.34
C LEU A 140 0.75 20.14 -0.53
N SER A 141 2.03 20.47 -0.69
CA SER A 141 2.50 21.55 -1.55
C SER A 141 3.39 20.97 -2.64
N ALA A 142 3.22 21.44 -3.87
CA ALA A 142 4.07 21.06 -4.98
C ALA A 142 5.49 21.65 -4.83
N ASP A 143 6.51 20.85 -5.14
CA ASP A 143 7.89 21.28 -5.32
C ASP A 143 8.18 21.66 -6.78
N ALA A 144 9.43 22.00 -7.08
CA ALA A 144 9.84 22.46 -8.42
C ALA A 144 9.71 21.37 -9.51
N ASP A 145 9.82 20.10 -9.13
CA ASP A 145 9.71 18.97 -10.05
C ASP A 145 8.27 18.42 -10.13
N GLY A 146 7.32 19.09 -9.49
CA GLY A 146 5.90 18.73 -9.48
C GLY A 146 5.52 17.66 -8.45
N ARG A 147 6.45 17.18 -7.62
CA ARG A 147 6.12 16.28 -6.52
C ARG A 147 5.45 17.07 -5.41
N MET A 148 4.56 16.43 -4.67
CA MET A 148 3.83 17.04 -3.57
C MET A 148 4.34 16.52 -2.22
N THR A 149 4.75 17.42 -1.34
CA THR A 149 5.23 17.12 0.01
C THR A 149 4.58 18.04 1.06
N TYR A 150 4.59 17.63 2.33
CA TYR A 150 4.09 18.47 3.40
C TYR A 150 5.23 19.27 4.04
N THR A 151 5.09 20.60 4.07
CA THR A 151 6.13 21.51 4.62
C THR A 151 5.67 22.25 5.88
N GLY A 152 4.49 21.93 6.40
CA GLY A 152 3.87 22.63 7.53
C GLY A 152 4.26 22.08 8.92
N PRO A 153 3.60 22.57 9.98
CA PRO A 153 3.80 22.07 11.34
C PRO A 153 3.53 20.56 11.44
N ARG A 154 4.44 19.81 12.08
CA ARG A 154 4.43 18.33 12.14
C ARG A 154 4.82 17.64 10.83
N ALA A 155 5.56 18.32 9.96
CA ALA A 155 6.31 17.65 8.91
C ALA A 155 7.27 16.62 9.52
N ARG A 156 7.39 15.45 8.90
CA ARG A 156 8.30 14.40 9.35
C ARG A 156 9.74 14.69 8.91
N THR A 157 10.68 13.96 9.49
CA THR A 157 12.09 14.01 9.08
C THR A 157 12.62 12.57 8.94
N PRO A 158 12.79 12.05 7.70
CA PRO A 158 12.44 12.68 6.42
C PRO A 158 10.91 12.74 6.19
N GLU A 159 10.46 13.69 5.36
CA GLU A 159 9.09 13.71 4.81
C GLU A 159 9.10 13.06 3.43
N TYR A 160 8.00 12.41 3.05
CA TYR A 160 7.87 11.72 1.77
C TYR A 160 7.08 12.57 0.78
N SER A 161 7.56 12.60 -0.46
CA SER A 161 6.91 13.25 -1.59
C SER A 161 6.07 12.25 -2.39
N PHE A 162 5.07 12.76 -3.09
CA PHE A 162 4.17 11.98 -3.94
C PHE A 162 4.02 12.63 -5.30
N ILE A 163 3.89 11.84 -6.35
CA ILE A 163 3.47 12.35 -7.66
C ILE A 163 1.94 12.49 -7.63
N PRO A 164 1.39 13.68 -7.91
CA PRO A 164 -0.04 13.96 -7.73
C PRO A 164 -0.86 13.47 -8.92
N CYS A 165 -1.05 12.16 -9.02
CA CYS A 165 -1.81 11.52 -10.09
C CYS A 165 -3.06 10.81 -9.58
N VAL A 166 -4.13 10.86 -10.37
CA VAL A 166 -5.30 9.97 -10.28
C VAL A 166 -5.42 9.27 -11.62
N GLY A 167 -5.03 7.99 -11.69
CA GLY A 167 -4.78 7.33 -12.98
C GLY A 167 -3.75 8.10 -13.81
N ASP A 168 -4.02 8.26 -15.11
CA ASP A 168 -3.19 9.03 -16.04
C ASP A 168 -3.40 10.56 -15.93
N GLN A 169 -4.19 11.03 -14.96
CA GLN A 169 -4.56 12.43 -14.85
C GLN A 169 -3.75 13.14 -13.75
N PRO A 170 -3.06 14.25 -14.06
CA PRO A 170 -2.43 15.08 -13.04
C PRO A 170 -3.48 15.85 -12.24
N VAL A 171 -3.24 15.98 -10.94
CA VAL A 171 -4.00 16.87 -10.05
C VAL A 171 -3.07 17.87 -9.40
N THR A 172 -3.61 19.02 -8.98
CA THR A 172 -2.81 20.12 -8.41
C THR A 172 -2.94 20.25 -6.89
N ARG A 173 -3.77 19.39 -6.28
CA ARG A 173 -4.06 19.39 -4.85
C ARG A 173 -4.08 17.97 -4.33
N GLY A 174 -3.60 17.80 -3.12
CA GLY A 174 -3.68 16.55 -2.37
C GLY A 174 -3.47 16.80 -0.90
N VAL A 175 -3.77 15.79 -0.10
CA VAL A 175 -3.52 15.81 1.34
C VAL A 175 -2.78 14.55 1.75
N ARG A 176 -2.03 14.59 2.86
CA ARG A 176 -1.66 13.37 3.58
C ARG A 176 -2.37 13.28 4.92
N LEU A 177 -2.47 12.06 5.42
CA LEU A 177 -2.85 11.78 6.80
C LEU A 177 -1.61 11.81 7.72
N ASP A 178 -1.84 11.82 9.03
CA ASP A 178 -0.75 11.66 10.01
C ASP A 178 -0.29 10.19 10.14
N GLY A 179 -1.10 9.23 9.66
CA GLY A 179 -0.81 7.80 9.58
C GLY A 179 -1.50 7.15 8.37
N TYR A 180 -1.80 5.85 8.44
CA TYR A 180 -2.53 5.17 7.37
C TYR A 180 -4.04 5.44 7.43
N LEU A 181 -4.71 5.35 6.29
CA LEU A 181 -6.16 5.42 6.15
C LEU A 181 -6.81 4.34 7.04
N PRO A 182 -7.74 4.71 7.93
CA PRO A 182 -8.34 3.75 8.84
C PRO A 182 -9.24 2.75 8.11
N GLU A 183 -9.38 1.54 8.67
CA GLU A 183 -10.39 0.57 8.21
C GLU A 183 -11.79 1.20 8.25
N ALA A 184 -12.61 0.87 7.25
CA ALA A 184 -13.97 1.42 7.10
C ALA A 184 -14.03 2.96 7.21
N ALA A 185 -13.01 3.65 6.68
CA ALA A 185 -13.00 5.10 6.63
C ALA A 185 -14.18 5.64 5.83
N ARG A 186 -14.65 6.81 6.25
CA ARG A 186 -15.73 7.56 5.61
C ARG A 186 -15.15 8.84 5.05
N LEU A 187 -15.18 8.96 3.73
CA LEU A 187 -14.68 10.08 2.97
C LEU A 187 -15.84 11.03 2.69
N THR A 188 -15.66 12.31 2.97
CA THR A 188 -16.62 13.36 2.61
C THR A 188 -16.02 14.16 1.45
N LEU A 189 -16.68 14.10 0.30
CA LEU A 189 -16.21 14.66 -0.96
C LEU A 189 -17.24 15.65 -1.51
N GLN A 190 -16.77 16.69 -2.18
CA GLN A 190 -17.64 17.61 -2.91
C GLN A 190 -17.21 17.65 -4.37
N LYS A 191 -18.09 17.25 -5.28
CA LYS A 191 -17.84 17.31 -6.71
C LYS A 191 -17.81 18.77 -7.18
N THR A 192 -16.90 19.11 -8.08
CA THR A 192 -16.79 20.48 -8.63
C THR A 192 -18.11 20.90 -9.28
N GLY A 193 -18.57 22.11 -8.94
CA GLY A 193 -19.84 22.64 -9.46
C GLY A 193 -21.09 22.10 -8.76
N GLN A 194 -20.95 21.20 -7.77
CA GLN A 194 -22.07 20.72 -6.95
C GLN A 194 -21.98 21.26 -5.52
N GLY A 195 -23.13 21.67 -4.97
CA GLY A 195 -23.21 22.19 -3.60
C GLY A 195 -23.34 21.12 -2.51
N SER A 196 -23.68 19.88 -2.87
CA SER A 196 -23.89 18.79 -1.92
C SER A 196 -22.64 17.92 -1.76
N ASN A 197 -22.36 17.51 -0.52
CA ASN A 197 -21.33 16.53 -0.23
C ASN A 197 -21.83 15.12 -0.56
N GLN A 198 -20.99 14.34 -1.22
CA GLN A 198 -21.12 12.89 -1.32
C GLN A 198 -20.28 12.22 -0.23
N ARG A 199 -20.80 11.15 0.36
CA ARG A 199 -20.07 10.33 1.31
C ARG A 199 -19.71 9.00 0.66
N ILE A 200 -18.43 8.65 0.70
CA ILE A 200 -17.93 7.34 0.28
C ILE A 200 -17.50 6.57 1.51
N GLU A 201 -17.91 5.31 1.60
CA GLU A 201 -17.55 4.41 2.71
C GLU A 201 -16.65 3.30 2.18
N LEU A 202 -15.46 3.15 2.79
CA LEU A 202 -14.60 2.02 2.47
C LEU A 202 -15.18 0.73 3.05
N PRO A 203 -15.06 -0.41 2.35
CA PRO A 203 -15.43 -1.71 2.91
C PRO A 203 -14.64 -1.99 4.20
N SER A 204 -15.29 -2.65 5.16
CA SER A 204 -14.69 -2.98 6.45
C SER A 204 -13.79 -4.22 6.41
N LEU A 205 -13.94 -5.08 5.40
CA LEU A 205 -13.27 -6.38 5.31
C LEU A 205 -12.29 -6.50 4.15
N ASP A 206 -12.29 -5.55 3.21
CA ASP A 206 -11.40 -5.61 2.06
C ASP A 206 -9.95 -5.30 2.47
N GLN A 207 -9.20 -6.35 2.75
CA GLN A 207 -7.86 -6.24 3.31
C GLN A 207 -6.89 -7.16 2.56
N PRO A 208 -6.00 -6.60 1.71
CA PRO A 208 -4.87 -7.35 1.18
C PRO A 208 -3.84 -7.63 2.28
N PHE A 209 -3.25 -8.81 2.25
CA PHE A 209 -2.24 -9.23 3.22
C PHE A 209 -1.29 -10.27 2.61
N LEU A 210 -0.14 -10.49 3.26
CA LEU A 210 0.79 -11.56 2.88
C LEU A 210 0.79 -12.64 3.94
N TYR A 211 0.99 -13.89 3.52
CA TYR A 211 1.64 -14.88 4.38
C TYR A 211 3.12 -14.98 4.04
N LEU A 212 3.95 -14.75 5.05
CA LEU A 212 5.39 -15.02 5.01
C LEU A 212 5.64 -16.46 5.46
N GLY A 213 6.06 -17.31 4.54
CA GLY A 213 6.41 -18.70 4.80
C GLY A 213 7.91 -18.87 5.01
N TYR A 214 8.28 -19.39 6.17
CA TYR A 214 9.66 -19.63 6.56
C TYR A 214 10.06 -21.10 6.40
N ARG A 215 11.35 -21.36 6.13
CA ARG A 215 11.91 -22.72 5.91
C ARG A 215 11.65 -23.74 7.02
N HIS A 216 11.35 -23.29 8.23
CA HIS A 216 11.01 -24.14 9.38
C HIS A 216 9.50 -24.39 9.50
N GLY A 217 8.72 -24.06 8.47
CA GLY A 217 7.29 -24.36 8.35
C GLY A 217 6.34 -23.31 8.91
N ARG A 218 6.84 -22.24 9.56
CA ARG A 218 5.97 -21.18 10.07
C ARG A 218 5.44 -20.30 8.96
N MET A 219 4.17 -19.92 9.10
CA MET A 219 3.45 -18.98 8.24
C MET A 219 3.04 -17.79 9.08
N ILE A 220 3.43 -16.58 8.68
CA ILE A 220 3.15 -15.35 9.43
C ILE A 220 2.31 -14.40 8.56
N PRO A 221 1.06 -14.10 8.93
CA PRO A 221 0.28 -13.08 8.23
C PRO A 221 0.86 -11.69 8.50
N LEU A 222 0.85 -10.85 7.47
CA LEU A 222 1.40 -9.50 7.48
C LEU A 222 0.41 -8.55 6.78
N PRO A 223 -0.04 -7.47 7.42
CA PRO A 223 -1.00 -6.56 6.79
C PRO A 223 -0.32 -5.75 5.67
N MET A 224 -1.11 -5.39 4.66
CA MET A 224 -0.74 -4.33 3.72
C MET A 224 -1.47 -3.03 4.06
N ARG A 225 -0.75 -1.92 4.06
CA ARG A 225 -1.25 -0.61 4.46
C ARG A 225 -1.60 0.23 3.23
N PRO A 226 -2.72 0.95 3.24
CA PRO A 226 -3.05 1.87 2.15
C PRO A 226 -2.10 3.07 2.19
N VAL A 227 -1.28 3.25 1.17
CA VAL A 227 -0.27 4.33 1.11
C VAL A 227 -0.68 5.47 0.18
N LEU A 228 -1.54 5.18 -0.79
CA LEU A 228 -2.04 6.16 -1.74
C LEU A 228 -3.51 5.88 -2.05
N LEU A 229 -4.32 6.93 -2.06
CA LEU A 229 -5.72 6.90 -2.45
C LEU A 229 -5.95 7.91 -3.58
N GLY A 230 -6.29 7.41 -4.76
CA GLY A 230 -6.72 8.22 -5.90
C GLY A 230 -8.24 8.11 -6.07
N ILE A 231 -8.93 9.23 -6.23
CA ILE A 231 -10.39 9.27 -6.42
C ILE A 231 -10.69 10.09 -7.67
N ASP A 232 -11.33 9.48 -8.66
CA ASP A 232 -11.88 10.17 -9.82
C ASP A 232 -13.41 10.24 -9.69
N LEU A 233 -13.93 11.42 -9.32
CA LEU A 233 -15.37 11.64 -9.15
C LEU A 233 -16.12 11.77 -10.48
N ASP A 234 -15.41 11.95 -11.59
CA ASP A 234 -16.00 11.99 -12.93
C ASP A 234 -16.13 10.60 -13.51
N ALA A 235 -15.07 9.80 -13.39
CA ALA A 235 -15.08 8.39 -13.78
C ALA A 235 -15.75 7.47 -12.75
N ARG A 236 -16.13 8.00 -11.57
CA ARG A 236 -16.69 7.23 -10.44
C ARG A 236 -15.81 6.07 -10.03
N ARG A 237 -14.52 6.33 -9.90
CA ARG A 237 -13.50 5.32 -9.62
C ARG A 237 -12.67 5.70 -8.41
N LEU A 238 -12.34 4.72 -7.59
CA LEU A 238 -11.47 4.85 -6.44
C LEU A 238 -10.35 3.80 -6.52
N VAL A 239 -9.11 4.22 -6.35
CA VAL A 239 -7.94 3.34 -6.40
C VAL A 239 -7.16 3.46 -5.10
N LEU A 240 -6.95 2.33 -4.43
CA LEU A 240 -6.09 2.23 -3.26
C LEU A 240 -4.81 1.48 -3.63
N GLN A 241 -3.66 2.15 -3.49
CA GLN A 241 -2.38 1.48 -3.50
C GLN A 241 -2.05 1.03 -2.08
N TYR A 242 -1.77 -0.27 -1.94
CA TYR A 242 -1.34 -0.87 -0.70
C TYR A 242 0.14 -1.23 -0.76
N GLN A 243 0.80 -1.14 0.39
CA GLN A 243 2.18 -1.52 0.57
C GLN A 243 2.39 -2.27 1.87
N THR A 244 3.29 -3.25 1.87
CA THR A 244 3.83 -3.82 3.10
C THR A 244 5.32 -4.06 2.95
N THR A 245 6.03 -4.08 4.07
CA THR A 245 7.48 -4.23 4.11
C THR A 245 7.90 -5.25 5.15
N PHE A 246 8.91 -6.06 4.83
CA PHE A 246 9.46 -7.08 5.73
C PHE A 246 10.94 -7.32 5.45
N SER A 247 11.67 -7.79 6.46
CA SER A 247 13.11 -8.02 6.34
C SER A 247 13.46 -8.99 5.20
N ALA A 248 14.52 -8.67 4.45
CA ALA A 248 15.17 -9.64 3.59
C ALA A 248 15.86 -10.68 4.50
N ASN A 249 15.19 -11.81 4.69
CA ASN A 249 15.62 -12.85 5.61
C ASN A 249 15.85 -14.14 4.83
N ARG A 250 17.05 -14.72 4.90
CA ARG A 250 17.40 -15.99 4.24
C ARG A 250 16.52 -17.18 4.64
N ARG A 251 15.83 -17.10 5.78
CA ARG A 251 14.87 -18.11 6.24
C ARG A 251 13.51 -17.99 5.55
N LEU A 252 13.21 -16.86 4.91
CA LEU A 252 11.99 -16.70 4.14
C LEU A 252 12.11 -17.54 2.87
N SER A 253 11.13 -18.39 2.62
CA SER A 253 11.11 -19.27 1.44
C SER A 253 9.90 -19.01 0.55
N LEU A 254 8.81 -18.48 1.11
CA LEU A 254 7.54 -18.34 0.41
C LEU A 254 6.86 -17.02 0.78
N LEU A 255 6.22 -16.41 -0.20
CA LEU A 255 5.36 -15.25 -0.08
C LEU A 255 4.05 -15.59 -0.75
N GLN A 256 2.97 -15.66 0.03
CA GLN A 256 1.62 -15.84 -0.52
C GLN A 256 0.85 -14.53 -0.40
N TYR A 257 0.44 -13.99 -1.54
CA TYR A 257 -0.44 -12.85 -1.57
C TYR A 257 -1.90 -13.30 -1.47
N ARG A 258 -2.63 -12.68 -0.54
CA ARG A 258 -3.98 -13.05 -0.13
C ARG A 258 -4.83 -11.80 0.06
N PHE A 259 -6.14 -11.98 0.02
CA PHE A 259 -7.12 -10.91 0.19
C PHE A 259 -8.30 -11.45 1.00
N VAL A 260 -8.70 -10.73 2.02
CA VAL A 260 -10.03 -10.89 2.64
C VAL A 260 -10.96 -9.94 1.92
N SER A 261 -12.14 -10.44 1.53
CA SER A 261 -13.20 -9.65 0.89
C SER A 261 -14.44 -9.69 1.76
N ALA A 262 -15.19 -8.58 1.80
CA ALA A 262 -16.53 -8.58 2.37
C ALA A 262 -17.49 -9.58 1.69
N GLN A 263 -17.19 -9.95 0.44
CA GLN A 263 -17.96 -10.88 -0.40
C GLN A 263 -17.31 -12.26 -0.49
N GLY A 264 -16.33 -12.57 0.37
CA GLY A 264 -15.61 -13.84 0.32
C GLY A 264 -16.47 -15.01 0.81
N GLU A 265 -16.27 -16.17 0.19
CA GLU A 265 -17.00 -17.41 0.47
C GLU A 265 -16.08 -18.47 1.10
N PRO A 266 -16.65 -19.46 1.83
CA PRO A 266 -15.88 -20.60 2.35
C PRO A 266 -15.14 -21.37 1.26
N SER A 267 -13.98 -21.93 1.62
CA SER A 267 -13.26 -22.85 0.74
C SER A 267 -14.02 -24.17 0.58
N GLU A 268 -13.67 -24.97 -0.44
CA GLU A 268 -14.23 -26.31 -0.61
C GLU A 268 -14.02 -27.15 0.66
N GLY A 269 -15.13 -27.68 1.21
CA GLY A 269 -15.11 -28.44 2.47
C GLY A 269 -15.12 -27.60 3.75
N GLU A 270 -14.97 -26.28 3.68
CA GLU A 270 -15.03 -25.38 4.84
C GLU A 270 -16.49 -25.00 5.14
N THR A 271 -16.91 -25.13 6.41
CA THR A 271 -18.22 -24.65 6.83
C THR A 271 -18.25 -23.12 6.92
N ALA A 272 -19.42 -22.50 6.75
CA ALA A 272 -19.56 -21.04 6.92
C ALA A 272 -19.13 -20.55 8.31
N ALA A 273 -19.40 -21.32 9.36
CA ALA A 273 -18.98 -21.00 10.73
C ALA A 273 -17.45 -21.02 10.87
N ARG A 274 -16.78 -22.02 10.28
CA ARG A 274 -15.31 -22.12 10.27
C ARG A 274 -14.68 -20.99 9.47
N TYR A 275 -15.22 -20.67 8.30
CA TYR A 275 -14.80 -19.54 7.48
C TYR A 275 -14.85 -18.22 8.26
N GLN A 276 -15.97 -17.97 8.96
CA GLN A 276 -16.16 -16.77 9.78
C GLN A 276 -15.13 -16.72 10.92
N GLU A 277 -14.97 -17.82 11.66
CA GLU A 277 -14.00 -17.88 12.76
C GLU A 277 -12.56 -17.63 12.28
N ARG A 278 -12.15 -18.27 11.17
CA ARG A 278 -10.84 -18.07 10.58
C ARG A 278 -10.63 -16.63 10.15
N THR A 279 -11.62 -16.03 9.50
CA THR A 279 -11.58 -14.65 9.03
C THR A 279 -11.48 -13.66 10.19
N ASP A 280 -12.27 -13.86 11.25
CA ASP A 280 -12.22 -13.02 12.45
C ASP A 280 -10.87 -13.15 13.18
N ALA A 281 -10.33 -14.36 13.30
CA ALA A 281 -9.02 -14.60 13.89
C ALA A 281 -7.90 -13.92 13.08
N LEU A 282 -7.95 -14.02 11.75
CA LEU A 282 -6.99 -13.39 10.85
C LEU A 282 -7.07 -11.86 10.93
N MET A 283 -8.26 -11.28 10.80
CA MET A 283 -8.43 -9.81 10.87
C MET A 283 -8.00 -9.26 12.22
N LYS A 284 -8.28 -9.99 13.32
CA LYS A 284 -7.77 -9.64 14.64
C LYS A 284 -6.24 -9.66 14.70
N ASP A 285 -5.60 -10.67 14.13
CA ASP A 285 -4.13 -10.79 14.10
C ASP A 285 -3.48 -9.67 13.27
N LEU A 286 -4.02 -9.38 12.08
CA LEU A 286 -3.55 -8.30 11.22
C LEU A 286 -3.63 -6.93 11.91
N ARG A 287 -4.73 -6.65 12.63
CA ARG A 287 -4.92 -5.39 13.38
C ARG A 287 -3.98 -5.23 14.56
N GLN A 288 -3.49 -6.32 15.14
CA GLN A 288 -2.53 -6.27 16.25
C GLN A 288 -1.13 -5.87 15.79
N CYS A 289 -0.84 -5.95 14.49
CA CYS A 289 0.43 -5.50 13.95
C CYS A 289 0.49 -3.96 13.99
N PRO A 290 1.39 -3.36 14.80
CA PRO A 290 1.52 -1.91 14.85
C PRO A 290 2.09 -1.39 13.52
N PRO A 291 1.63 -0.22 13.04
CA PRO A 291 2.17 0.37 11.82
C PRO A 291 3.66 0.70 11.98
N PRO A 292 4.48 0.55 10.93
CA PRO A 292 5.88 0.99 10.95
C PRO A 292 5.95 2.51 11.10
N THR A 293 6.60 2.98 12.17
CA THR A 293 6.72 4.44 12.47
C THR A 293 8.12 4.98 12.29
N LEU A 294 9.15 4.16 12.55
CA LEU A 294 10.56 4.55 12.52
C LEU A 294 11.37 3.83 11.45
N LEU A 295 11.07 2.56 11.22
CA LEU A 295 11.79 1.70 10.27
C LEU A 295 10.79 1.15 9.24
N PRO A 296 11.20 0.99 7.96
CA PRO A 296 10.35 0.51 6.87
C PRO A 296 10.13 -1.01 6.95
N ARG A 297 9.65 -1.51 8.09
CA ARG A 297 9.38 -2.94 8.30
C ARG A 297 8.20 -3.11 9.23
N GLU A 298 7.22 -3.91 8.81
CA GLU A 298 6.14 -4.35 9.67
C GLU A 298 6.71 -5.21 10.81
N ALA A 299 6.56 -4.76 12.06
CA ALA A 299 7.16 -5.41 13.22
C ALA A 299 6.63 -6.84 13.44
N CYS A 300 5.42 -7.15 12.98
CA CYS A 300 4.84 -8.48 13.09
C CYS A 300 5.37 -9.50 12.07
N GLY A 301 6.24 -9.10 11.13
CA GLY A 301 6.91 -10.00 10.19
C GLY A 301 7.97 -10.91 10.81
N ASP A 302 8.09 -10.97 12.14
CA ASP A 302 9.07 -11.77 12.87
C ASP A 302 8.83 -13.29 12.71
N PRO A 303 9.84 -14.09 12.29
CA PRO A 303 9.72 -15.55 12.23
C PRO A 303 9.37 -16.21 13.58
N ASP A 304 9.72 -15.58 14.70
CA ASP A 304 9.46 -16.14 16.04
C ASP A 304 8.05 -15.82 16.56
N ARG A 305 7.30 -14.96 15.86
CA ARG A 305 5.88 -14.68 16.17
C ARG A 305 5.03 -15.96 16.07
N ARG A 306 4.00 -16.04 16.91
CA ARG A 306 2.99 -17.10 16.90
C ARG A 306 1.61 -16.50 16.62
N PRO A 307 1.13 -16.53 15.37
CA PRO A 307 -0.22 -16.09 15.04
C PRO A 307 -1.27 -17.00 15.70
N ASP A 308 -2.52 -16.52 15.76
CA ASP A 308 -3.64 -17.33 16.25
C ASP A 308 -3.77 -18.64 15.44
N SER A 309 -3.79 -19.78 16.13
CA SER A 309 -3.82 -21.10 15.47
C SER A 309 -5.08 -21.33 14.65
N ARG A 310 -6.18 -20.63 14.97
CA ARG A 310 -7.45 -20.69 14.24
C ARG A 310 -7.36 -20.09 12.84
N ILE A 311 -6.26 -19.41 12.50
CA ILE A 311 -6.00 -18.93 11.15
C ILE A 311 -5.68 -20.10 10.20
N PHE A 312 -5.02 -21.15 10.71
CA PHE A 312 -4.43 -22.22 9.90
C PHE A 312 -5.07 -23.60 10.08
N SER A 313 -5.90 -23.80 11.10
CA SER A 313 -6.53 -25.09 11.34
C SER A 313 -7.50 -25.45 10.21
N SER A 314 -7.23 -26.56 9.52
CA SER A 314 -8.25 -27.30 8.80
C SER A 314 -8.98 -28.16 9.85
N GLU A 315 -10.24 -27.84 10.16
CA GLU A 315 -11.12 -28.87 10.72
C GLU A 315 -11.65 -29.73 9.58
#